data_AF-A0A4R9AA13-F1
#
_entry.id   AF-A0A4R9AA13-F1
#
_cell.length_a   1.000
_cell.length_b   1.000
_cell.length_c   1.000
_cell.angle_alpha   90.00
_cell.angle_beta   90.00
_cell.angle_gamma   90.00
#
_symmetry.space_group_name_H-M   'P 1'
#
loop_
_entity.id
_entity.type
_entity.pdbx_description
1 polymer ?
#
loop_
_entity_poly.entity_id
_entity_poly.type
_entity_poly.pdbx_seq_one_letter_code
_entity_poly.pdbx_strand_id
1 'polypeptide(L)'
;MPDPAPETRPAPPTTPTPAPIPASTPTPAPAPAPAPAPAPITVHGQTVDDETRCVHYRSAVDVVAIQFHCCRRFYPCHRCHAEAEPHSATQWPANEWNHPAILCGACRATLSIRSYRAVHACPACAAPFNEACALHAPLYFAVPDTVPETVPGTVPENPASAPAQAVSSVAAHR
;
A
#
# COMPACT_ATOMS: atom_id res chain seq x y z
N MET A 1 -102.50 30.32 -20.02
CA MET A 1 -101.90 29.84 -18.76
C MET A 1 -100.40 29.98 -18.90
N PRO A 2 -99.73 30.85 -18.12
CA PRO A 2 -98.27 30.90 -18.11
C PRO A 2 -97.73 29.78 -17.22
N ASP A 3 -96.84 28.96 -17.76
CA ASP A 3 -96.02 28.00 -17.01
C ASP A 3 -95.18 28.73 -15.95
N PRO A 4 -95.16 28.28 -14.68
CA PRO A 4 -94.26 28.83 -13.68
C PRO A 4 -92.81 28.41 -13.99
N ALA A 5 -91.91 29.40 -13.97
CA ALA A 5 -90.48 29.21 -14.18
C ALA A 5 -89.88 28.22 -13.16
N PRO A 6 -88.90 27.38 -13.55
CA PRO A 6 -88.30 26.40 -12.65
C PRO A 6 -87.43 27.07 -11.58
N GLU A 7 -87.81 26.90 -10.32
CA GLU A 7 -87.01 27.29 -9.15
C GLU A 7 -85.66 26.55 -9.12
N THR A 8 -84.59 27.34 -9.06
CA THR A 8 -83.21 26.84 -9.05
C THR A 8 -82.87 26.32 -7.64
N ARG A 9 -82.72 25.00 -7.50
CA ARG A 9 -82.29 24.36 -6.25
C ARG A 9 -80.85 24.77 -5.90
N PRO A 10 -80.56 25.22 -4.66
CA PRO A 10 -79.20 25.48 -4.20
C PRO A 10 -78.33 24.21 -4.20
N ALA A 11 -77.07 24.34 -4.58
CA ALA A 11 -76.08 23.27 -4.52
C ALA A 11 -75.71 22.94 -3.05
N PRO A 12 -75.44 21.67 -2.71
CA PRO A 12 -75.07 21.28 -1.35
C PRO A 12 -73.65 21.77 -0.99
N PRO A 13 -73.36 22.05 0.30
CA PRO A 13 -72.03 22.45 0.73
C PRO A 13 -71.04 21.29 0.63
N THR A 14 -69.88 21.54 0.02
CA THR A 14 -68.76 20.59 -0.04
C THR A 14 -67.98 20.58 1.27
N THR A 15 -68.00 19.46 1.98
CA THR A 15 -67.18 19.23 3.17
C THR A 15 -65.69 19.13 2.79
N PRO A 16 -64.77 19.82 3.46
CA PRO A 16 -63.35 19.68 3.17
C PRO A 16 -62.81 18.32 3.66
N THR A 17 -62.03 17.66 2.79
CA THR A 17 -61.29 16.42 3.08
C THR A 17 -60.27 16.65 4.21
N PRO A 18 -60.19 15.77 5.24
CA PRO A 18 -59.17 15.89 6.27
C PRO A 18 -57.77 15.62 5.71
N ALA A 19 -56.80 16.45 6.11
CA ALA A 19 -55.40 16.31 5.73
C ALA A 19 -54.78 15.04 6.36
N PRO A 20 -53.84 14.36 5.67
CA PRO A 20 -53.18 13.18 6.22
C PRO A 20 -52.25 13.55 7.38
N ILE A 21 -52.25 12.73 8.43
CA ILE A 21 -51.36 12.85 9.59
C ILE A 21 -49.94 12.43 9.17
N PRO A 22 -48.88 13.21 9.47
CA PRO A 22 -47.52 12.85 9.11
C PRO A 22 -47.06 11.60 9.88
N ALA A 23 -46.44 10.66 9.16
CA ALA A 23 -45.85 9.45 9.73
C ALA A 23 -44.60 9.79 10.55
N SER A 24 -44.57 9.38 11.82
CA SER A 24 -43.38 9.47 12.68
C SER A 24 -42.26 8.62 12.11
N THR A 25 -41.15 9.26 11.75
CA THR A 25 -39.94 8.58 11.28
C THR A 25 -39.32 7.80 12.44
N PRO A 26 -38.99 6.51 12.29
CA PRO A 26 -38.28 5.78 13.34
C PRO A 26 -36.88 6.36 13.52
N THR A 27 -36.50 6.61 14.78
CA THR A 27 -35.16 7.06 15.17
C THR A 27 -34.12 6.02 14.70
N PRO A 28 -33.02 6.41 14.04
CA PRO A 28 -31.96 5.48 13.66
C PRO A 28 -31.34 4.86 14.92
N ALA A 29 -31.12 3.54 14.87
CA ALA A 29 -30.43 2.81 15.94
C ALA A 29 -29.02 3.40 16.16
N PRO A 30 -28.51 3.42 17.41
CA PRO A 30 -27.18 3.92 17.70
C PRO A 30 -26.11 3.10 16.96
N ALA A 31 -25.14 3.79 16.35
CA ALA A 31 -24.00 3.17 15.68
C ALA A 31 -23.23 2.26 16.66
N PRO A 32 -22.67 1.13 16.19
CA PRO A 32 -21.87 0.25 17.04
C PRO A 32 -20.69 1.02 17.64
N ALA A 33 -20.40 0.76 18.91
CA ALA A 33 -19.26 1.35 19.61
C ALA A 33 -17.94 1.10 18.83
N PRO A 34 -17.02 2.06 18.78
CA PRO A 34 -15.75 1.89 18.07
C PRO A 34 -14.99 0.68 18.63
N ALA A 35 -14.45 -0.15 17.73
CA ALA A 35 -13.59 -1.27 18.08
C ALA A 35 -12.42 -0.79 18.96
N PRO A 36 -11.90 -1.63 19.88
CA PRO A 36 -10.77 -1.25 20.72
C PRO A 36 -9.58 -0.82 19.86
N ALA A 37 -8.95 0.29 20.24
CA ALA A 37 -7.79 0.82 19.54
C ALA A 37 -6.65 -0.23 19.52
N PRO A 38 -5.90 -0.36 18.41
CA PRO A 38 -4.80 -1.32 18.32
C PRO A 38 -3.70 -1.01 19.35
N ALA A 39 -3.04 -2.06 19.85
CA ALA A 39 -1.90 -1.94 20.76
C ALA A 39 -0.76 -1.12 20.14
N PRO A 40 0.02 -0.38 20.94
CA PRO A 40 1.08 0.48 20.44
C PRO A 40 2.21 -0.33 19.78
N ILE A 41 2.67 0.13 18.62
CA ILE A 41 3.78 -0.49 17.89
C ILE A 41 5.10 -0.20 18.62
N THR A 42 5.89 -1.22 18.94
CA THR A 42 7.22 -1.06 19.53
C THR A 42 8.27 -0.81 18.45
N VAL A 43 9.13 0.20 18.65
CA VAL A 43 10.29 0.47 17.80
C VAL A 43 11.55 0.06 18.56
N HIS A 44 12.37 -0.76 17.91
CA HIS A 44 13.58 -1.34 18.47
C HIS A 44 14.83 -0.59 17.98
N GLY A 45 15.97 -0.85 18.63
CA GLY A 45 17.24 -0.19 18.32
C GLY A 45 17.49 1.04 19.19
N GLN A 46 18.57 1.76 18.89
CA GLN A 46 18.99 2.93 19.68
C GLN A 46 18.30 4.20 19.17
N THR A 47 17.02 4.36 19.50
CA THR A 47 16.27 5.59 19.23
C THR A 47 16.74 6.74 20.12
N VAL A 48 16.65 7.97 19.63
CA VAL A 48 17.01 9.20 20.38
C VAL A 48 15.78 10.03 20.75
N ASP A 49 14.63 9.70 20.19
CA ASP A 49 13.32 10.32 20.46
C ASP A 49 12.17 9.34 20.17
N ASP A 50 10.93 9.81 20.35
CA ASP A 50 9.70 9.07 20.07
C ASP A 50 9.30 9.08 18.59
N GLU A 51 9.95 9.92 17.77
CA GLU A 51 9.70 10.07 16.33
C GLU A 51 10.60 9.13 15.50
N THR A 52 11.14 8.09 16.12
CA THR A 52 11.92 7.00 15.49
C THR A 52 13.31 7.39 15.00
N ARG A 53 13.79 8.61 15.28
CA ARG A 53 15.18 8.98 14.94
C ARG A 53 16.14 8.10 15.75
N CYS A 54 17.29 7.75 15.18
CA CYS A 54 18.27 6.92 15.86
C CYS A 54 19.66 7.56 15.92
N VAL A 55 20.55 6.94 16.69
CA VAL A 55 21.95 7.39 16.81
C VAL A 55 22.70 7.41 15.46
N HIS A 56 22.25 6.63 14.47
CA HIS A 56 22.85 6.59 13.13
C HIS A 56 22.28 7.67 12.19
N TYR A 57 20.97 7.94 12.25
CA TYR A 57 20.26 8.89 11.39
C TYR A 57 19.27 9.71 12.23
N ARG A 58 19.53 11.02 12.35
CA ARG A 58 18.86 11.93 13.29
C ARG A 58 18.55 13.31 12.72
N SER A 59 18.44 13.42 11.40
CA SER A 59 17.91 14.63 10.79
C SER A 59 16.42 14.78 11.12
N ALA A 60 15.90 16.00 10.98
CA ALA A 60 14.49 16.28 11.25
C ALA A 60 13.52 15.41 10.43
N VAL A 61 13.96 14.88 9.28
CA VAL A 61 13.17 14.08 8.33
C VAL A 61 13.39 12.57 8.47
N ASP A 62 14.24 12.12 9.40
CA ASP A 62 14.45 10.69 9.71
C ASP A 62 13.35 10.12 10.61
N VAL A 63 12.09 10.36 10.23
CA VAL A 63 10.90 10.06 11.04
C VAL A 63 10.20 8.77 10.60
N VAL A 64 10.97 7.79 10.10
CA VAL A 64 10.44 6.52 9.62
C VAL A 64 11.13 5.35 10.32
N ALA A 65 10.32 4.43 10.83
CA ALA A 65 10.78 3.08 11.17
C ALA A 65 10.23 2.06 10.17
N ILE A 66 11.05 1.08 9.83
CA ILE A 66 10.74 0.03 8.86
C ILE A 66 10.56 -1.28 9.62
N GLN A 67 9.46 -1.98 9.38
CA GLN A 67 9.30 -3.38 9.80
C GLN A 67 10.20 -4.25 8.93
N PHE A 68 11.11 -4.99 9.54
CA PHE A 68 12.01 -5.87 8.80
C PHE A 68 11.30 -7.17 8.43
N HIS A 69 11.50 -7.64 7.19
CA HIS A 69 10.82 -8.81 6.65
C HIS A 69 11.15 -10.10 7.45
N CYS A 70 12.39 -10.24 7.90
CA CYS A 70 12.91 -11.41 8.61
C CYS A 70 12.26 -11.65 9.99
N CYS A 71 12.02 -10.60 10.77
CA CYS A 71 11.61 -10.72 12.17
C CYS A 71 10.31 -9.98 12.53
N ARG A 72 9.75 -9.22 11.57
CA ARG A 72 8.51 -8.43 11.72
C ARG A 72 8.56 -7.40 12.86
N ARG A 73 9.77 -6.97 13.23
CA ARG A 73 10.02 -5.89 14.20
C ARG A 73 10.34 -4.58 13.49
N PHE A 74 9.94 -3.46 14.08
CA PHE A 74 10.22 -2.12 13.55
C PHE A 74 11.56 -1.60 14.06
N TYR A 75 12.38 -1.11 13.14
CA TYR A 75 13.66 -0.47 13.44
C TYR A 75 13.78 0.85 12.65
N PRO A 76 14.43 1.89 13.20
CA PRO A 76 14.72 3.13 12.49
C PRO A 76 15.55 2.94 11.23
N CYS A 77 16.49 1.97 11.24
CA CYS A 77 17.39 1.72 10.13
C CYS A 77 18.04 0.33 10.16
N HIS A 78 18.70 -0.04 9.06
CA HIS A 78 19.44 -1.30 8.91
C HIS A 78 20.56 -1.50 9.94
N ARG A 79 21.21 -0.42 10.41
CA ARG A 79 22.28 -0.53 11.41
C ARG A 79 21.74 -0.88 12.79
N CYS A 80 20.67 -0.19 13.21
CA CYS A 80 19.94 -0.53 14.43
C CYS A 80 19.48 -2.00 14.43
N HIS A 81 18.98 -2.51 13.29
CA HIS A 81 18.63 -3.92 13.18
C HIS A 81 19.87 -4.83 13.31
N ALA A 82 20.93 -4.56 12.55
CA ALA A 82 22.14 -5.39 12.55
C ALA A 82 22.83 -5.45 13.93
N GLU A 83 22.72 -4.38 14.73
CA GLU A 83 23.25 -4.33 16.09
C GLU A 83 22.35 -5.06 17.10
N ALA A 84 21.04 -5.10 16.88
CA ALA A 84 20.06 -5.66 17.81
C ALA A 84 19.73 -7.14 17.56
N GLU A 85 19.97 -7.63 16.34
CA GLU A 85 19.53 -8.96 15.92
C GLU A 85 20.70 -9.87 15.55
N PRO A 86 20.64 -11.16 15.90
CA PRO A 86 21.70 -12.13 15.57
C PRO A 86 21.63 -12.63 14.11
N HIS A 87 20.76 -12.04 13.29
CA HIS A 87 20.50 -12.47 11.91
C HIS A 87 20.56 -11.31 10.94
N SER A 88 20.93 -11.62 9.70
CA SER A 88 20.93 -10.65 8.61
C SER A 88 19.51 -10.27 8.20
N ALA A 89 19.33 -9.00 7.83
CA ALA A 89 18.08 -8.51 7.27
C ALA A 89 17.76 -9.21 5.95
N THR A 90 16.48 -9.52 5.72
CA THR A 90 15.97 -9.92 4.42
C THR A 90 15.13 -8.80 3.82
N GLN A 91 15.14 -8.69 2.49
CA GLN A 91 14.35 -7.71 1.77
C GLN A 91 12.88 -8.15 1.70
N TRP A 92 11.97 -7.18 1.67
CA TRP A 92 10.58 -7.42 1.32
C TRP A 92 10.44 -7.74 -0.17
N PRO A 93 9.85 -8.88 -0.52
CA PRO A 93 9.60 -9.23 -1.91
C PRO A 93 8.52 -8.31 -2.50
N ALA A 94 8.62 -8.02 -3.81
CA ALA A 94 7.77 -7.03 -4.47
C ALA A 94 6.27 -7.38 -4.43
N ASN A 95 5.93 -8.66 -4.40
CA ASN A 95 4.55 -9.15 -4.28
C ASN A 95 3.92 -8.87 -2.90
N GLU A 96 4.72 -8.57 -1.87
CA GLU A 96 4.25 -8.26 -0.51
C GLU A 96 4.26 -6.75 -0.20
N TRP A 97 4.55 -5.87 -1.17
CA TRP A 97 4.67 -4.43 -0.92
C TRP A 97 3.39 -3.71 -0.50
N ASN A 98 2.24 -4.37 -0.55
CA ASN A 98 1.00 -3.85 0.03
C ASN A 98 0.96 -3.99 1.57
N HIS A 99 1.90 -4.73 2.18
CA HIS A 99 1.99 -4.89 3.62
C HIS A 99 2.35 -3.56 4.32
N PRO A 100 1.69 -3.21 5.44
CA PRO A 100 1.93 -1.96 6.19
C PRO A 100 3.24 -2.01 7.00
N ALA A 101 4.37 -2.05 6.30
CA ALA A 101 5.70 -2.19 6.89
C ALA A 101 6.36 -0.87 7.31
N ILE A 102 5.77 0.28 6.97
CA ILE A 102 6.39 1.59 7.21
C ILE A 102 5.64 2.29 8.32
N LEU A 103 6.34 2.72 9.36
CA LEU A 103 5.76 3.47 10.47
C LEU A 103 6.25 4.93 10.40
N CYS A 104 5.32 5.87 10.37
CA CYS A 104 5.64 7.28 10.56
C CYS A 104 5.83 7.57 12.06
N GLY A 105 7.00 8.04 12.45
CA GLY A 105 7.31 8.43 13.83
C GLY A 105 6.49 9.62 14.33
N ALA A 106 6.21 10.60 13.46
CA ALA A 106 5.48 11.82 13.82
C ALA A 106 4.00 11.59 14.19
N CYS A 107 3.31 10.69 13.49
CA CYS A 107 1.88 10.44 13.72
C CYS A 107 1.52 8.99 14.05
N ARG A 108 2.51 8.08 14.06
CA ARG A 108 2.35 6.65 14.34
C ARG A 108 1.48 5.88 13.34
N ALA A 109 1.05 6.51 12.25
CA ALA A 109 0.36 5.83 11.16
C ALA A 109 1.30 4.85 10.45
N THR A 110 0.76 3.70 10.05
CA THR A 110 1.47 2.77 9.18
C THR A 110 1.08 2.95 7.72
N LEU A 111 2.05 2.80 6.84
CA LEU A 111 1.89 2.84 5.39
C LEU A 111 2.38 1.53 4.79
N SER A 112 1.77 1.15 3.66
CA SER A 112 2.35 0.10 2.82
C SER A 112 3.67 0.57 2.21
N ILE A 113 4.55 -0.40 1.89
CA ILE A 113 5.81 -0.12 1.18
C ILE A 113 5.51 0.60 -0.15
N ARG A 114 4.49 0.14 -0.88
CA ARG A 114 4.05 0.77 -2.13
C ARG A 114 3.64 2.22 -1.92
N SER A 115 2.81 2.51 -0.91
CA SER A 115 2.36 3.87 -0.61
C SER A 115 3.51 4.78 -0.22
N TYR A 116 4.38 4.32 0.68
CA TYR A 116 5.56 5.08 1.12
C TYR A 116 6.47 5.46 -0.04
N ARG A 117 6.71 4.54 -0.97
CA ARG A 117 7.56 4.79 -2.15
C ARG A 117 6.95 5.76 -3.17
N ALA A 118 5.66 6.03 -3.10
CA ALA A 118 4.95 6.90 -4.03
C ALA A 118 4.77 8.34 -3.51
N VAL A 119 5.24 8.65 -2.30
CA VAL A 119 5.05 9.94 -1.65
C VAL A 119 6.35 10.45 -1.04
N HIS A 120 6.46 11.77 -0.88
CA HIS A 120 7.61 12.43 -0.24
C HIS A 120 7.33 12.88 1.20
N ALA A 121 6.08 12.69 1.67
CA ALA A 121 5.64 13.05 3.01
C ALA A 121 4.54 12.09 3.46
N CYS A 122 4.33 12.03 4.77
CA CYS A 122 3.28 11.21 5.36
C CYS A 122 1.89 11.70 4.88
N PRO A 123 1.05 10.86 4.27
CA PRO A 123 -0.29 11.26 3.83
C PRO A 123 -1.24 11.51 5.00
N ALA A 124 -0.91 11.06 6.21
CA ALA A 124 -1.73 11.27 7.41
C ALA A 124 -1.42 12.59 8.13
N CYS A 125 -0.16 13.03 8.17
CA CYS A 125 0.25 14.22 8.94
C CYS A 125 1.13 15.22 8.19
N ALA A 126 1.41 14.99 6.91
CA ALA A 126 2.28 15.81 6.07
C ALA A 126 3.75 15.94 6.54
N ALA A 127 4.19 15.16 7.54
CA ALA A 127 5.59 15.14 7.95
C ALA A 127 6.47 14.72 6.76
N PRO A 128 7.52 15.49 6.41
CA PRO A 128 8.41 15.17 5.31
C PRO A 128 9.21 13.89 5.60
N PHE A 129 9.37 13.05 4.58
CA PHE A 129 10.22 11.87 4.64
C PHE A 129 11.59 12.15 4.07
N ASN A 130 12.62 11.51 4.63
CA ASN A 130 13.96 11.62 4.12
C ASN A 130 14.09 10.88 2.77
N GLU A 131 14.25 11.62 1.67
CA GLU A 131 14.52 11.02 0.36
C GLU A 131 15.88 10.31 0.31
N ALA A 132 16.85 10.73 1.13
CA ALA A 132 18.12 10.01 1.24
C ALA A 132 17.94 8.61 1.86
N CYS A 133 16.91 8.39 2.69
CA CYS A 133 16.55 7.05 3.14
C CYS A 133 16.08 6.16 1.98
N ALA A 134 15.54 6.74 0.90
CA ALA A 134 15.21 5.97 -0.31
C ALA A 134 16.46 5.44 -1.03
N LEU A 135 17.64 6.04 -0.85
CA LEU A 135 18.90 5.48 -1.38
C LEU A 135 19.24 4.12 -0.75
N HIS A 136 18.75 3.88 0.46
CA HIS A 136 18.86 2.59 1.13
C HIS A 136 17.71 1.63 0.78
N ALA A 137 16.80 1.98 -0.14
CA ALA A 137 15.71 1.09 -0.55
C ALA A 137 16.19 -0.33 -0.93
N PRO A 138 17.35 -0.53 -1.60
CA PRO A 138 17.86 -1.88 -1.87
C PRO A 138 18.26 -2.66 -0.61
N LEU A 139 18.39 -2.05 0.56
CA LEU A 139 18.64 -2.78 1.82
C LEU A 139 17.34 -3.34 2.42
N TYR A 140 16.18 -2.80 2.03
CA TYR A 140 14.89 -3.13 2.63
C TYR A 140 13.91 -3.79 1.66
N PHE A 141 13.98 -3.46 0.36
CA PHE A 141 12.99 -3.86 -0.65
C PHE A 141 13.67 -4.48 -1.85
N ALA A 142 13.23 -5.67 -2.26
CA ALA A 142 13.73 -6.33 -3.46
C ALA A 142 13.32 -5.55 -4.70
N VAL A 143 14.16 -5.46 -5.72
CA VAL A 143 13.70 -4.95 -7.02
C VAL A 143 12.65 -5.93 -7.58
N PRO A 144 11.50 -5.45 -8.10
CA PRO A 144 10.60 -6.35 -8.80
C PRO A 144 11.36 -6.93 -9.98
N ASP A 145 11.36 -8.26 -10.11
CA ASP A 145 11.96 -8.92 -11.26
C ASP A 145 11.34 -8.33 -12.53
N THR A 146 12.09 -7.48 -13.22
CA THR A 146 11.82 -7.22 -14.63
C THR A 146 12.16 -8.52 -15.31
N VAL A 147 11.15 -9.37 -15.56
CA VAL A 147 11.29 -10.44 -16.53
C VAL A 147 11.79 -9.75 -17.79
N PRO A 148 13.00 -10.05 -18.30
CA PRO A 148 13.41 -9.51 -19.58
C PRO A 148 12.34 -9.98 -20.55
N GLU A 149 11.63 -9.03 -21.14
CA GLU A 149 10.69 -9.28 -22.22
C GLU A 149 11.44 -10.15 -23.24
N THR A 150 11.08 -11.43 -23.30
CA THR A 150 11.54 -12.30 -24.38
C THR A 150 10.98 -11.71 -25.64
N VAL A 151 11.80 -10.92 -26.34
CA VAL A 151 11.50 -10.50 -27.70
C VAL A 151 11.28 -11.79 -28.50
N PRO A 152 10.05 -12.09 -28.97
CA PRO A 152 9.83 -13.23 -29.82
C PRO A 152 10.37 -12.83 -31.20
N GLY A 153 11.61 -13.20 -31.52
CA GLY A 153 12.14 -12.90 -32.85
C GLY A 153 13.65 -12.82 -33.02
N THR A 154 14.47 -13.56 -32.28
CA THR A 154 15.85 -13.80 -32.71
C THR A 154 16.08 -15.31 -32.75
N VAL A 155 15.84 -15.87 -33.92
CA VAL A 155 16.40 -17.17 -34.30
C VAL A 155 17.92 -17.06 -34.23
N PRO A 156 18.63 -17.94 -33.49
CA PRO A 156 20.07 -18.03 -33.63
C PRO A 156 20.38 -18.55 -35.04
N GLU A 157 21.05 -17.74 -35.84
CA GLU A 157 21.60 -18.16 -37.12
C GLU A 157 22.64 -19.27 -36.85
N ASN A 158 22.42 -20.39 -37.53
CA ASN A 158 23.14 -21.64 -37.42
C ASN A 158 24.58 -21.51 -37.97
N PRO A 159 25.65 -21.75 -37.20
CA PRO A 159 27.00 -21.81 -37.76
C PRO A 159 27.27 -23.23 -38.32
N ALA A 160 26.68 -23.54 -39.48
CA ALA A 160 27.08 -24.69 -40.28
C ALA A 160 27.97 -24.21 -41.44
N SER A 161 29.27 -24.05 -41.19
CA SER A 161 30.34 -24.16 -42.20
C SER A 161 31.72 -24.16 -41.55
N ALA A 162 32.28 -25.36 -41.35
CA ALA A 162 33.71 -25.58 -41.24
C ALA A 162 34.06 -26.77 -42.15
N PRO A 163 34.99 -26.64 -43.12
CA PRO A 163 35.35 -27.76 -43.98
C PRO A 163 36.31 -28.73 -43.28
N ALA A 164 36.16 -29.99 -43.66
CA ALA A 164 36.88 -31.17 -43.20
C ALA A 164 38.40 -31.04 -43.34
N GLN A 165 39.14 -31.44 -42.29
CA GLN A 165 40.55 -31.78 -42.43
C GLN A 165 40.70 -33.27 -42.73
N ALA A 166 41.49 -33.53 -43.76
CA ALA A 166 41.81 -34.84 -44.31
C ALA A 166 42.64 -35.68 -43.33
N VAL A 167 42.23 -36.93 -43.20
CA VAL A 167 43.04 -38.01 -42.60
C VAL A 167 44.15 -38.40 -43.58
N SER A 168 45.39 -38.47 -43.11
CA SER A 168 46.46 -39.13 -43.83
C SER A 168 47.13 -40.14 -42.90
N SER A 169 46.68 -41.38 -42.99
CA SER A 169 47.36 -42.55 -42.47
C SER A 169 48.60 -42.83 -43.30
N VAL A 170 49.75 -43.04 -42.66
CA VAL A 170 50.79 -43.93 -43.17
C VAL A 170 51.12 -44.95 -42.10
N ALA A 171 51.18 -46.19 -42.58
CA ALA A 171 51.18 -47.44 -41.86
C ALA A 171 52.49 -47.75 -41.14
N ALA A 172 52.38 -48.80 -40.32
CA ALA A 172 53.41 -49.58 -39.62
C ALA A 172 54.73 -49.77 -40.37
N HIS A 173 55.80 -50.15 -39.66
CA HIS A 173 56.50 -51.44 -39.78
C HIS A 173 57.59 -51.55 -38.69
N ARG A 174 57.44 -52.59 -37.85
CA ARG A 174 58.47 -53.35 -37.09
C ARG A 174 59.34 -52.63 -36.05
#